data_AF-A0A954CBE1-F1
#
_entry.id   AF-A0A954CBE1-F1
#
_cell.length_a   1.000
_cell.length_b   1.000
_cell.length_c   1.000
_cell.angle_alpha   90.00
_cell.angle_beta   90.00
_cell.angle_gamma   90.00
#
_symmetry.space_group_name_H-M   'P 1'
#
loop_
_entity.id
_entity.type
_entity.pdbx_description
1 polymer ?
#
loop_
_entity_poly.entity_id
_entity_poly.type
_entity_poly.pdbx_seq_one_letter_code
_entity_poly.pdbx_strand_id
1 'polypeptide(L)'
;AIVDLVQGADIMVYDAMFTDQEYPRFTGWGHSTWSEALRIADIAGVRTVVPFHHDPNHSDAFLRQEEAAAQAQRPGTVFAREGTVLTA
;
A
#
# COMPACT_ATOMS: atom_id res chain seq x y z
N ALA A 1 -15.20 -9.06 1.24
CA ALA A 1 -14.20 -9.84 2.00
C ALA A 1 -13.11 -8.95 2.58
N ILE A 2 -12.15 -8.43 1.80
CA ILE A 2 -11.09 -7.56 2.35
C ILE A 2 -11.67 -6.20 2.79
N VAL A 3 -12.53 -5.57 1.98
CA VAL A 3 -13.22 -4.32 2.36
C VAL A 3 -13.93 -4.47 3.71
N ASP A 4 -14.73 -5.52 3.88
CA ASP A 4 -15.46 -5.78 5.13
C ASP A 4 -14.52 -6.01 6.33
N LEU A 5 -13.36 -6.64 6.10
CA LEU A 5 -12.36 -6.89 7.13
C LEU A 5 -11.74 -5.59 7.67
N VAL A 6 -11.56 -4.60 6.81
CA VAL A 6 -10.85 -3.34 7.14
C VAL A 6 -11.78 -2.15 7.28
N GLN A 7 -13.10 -2.39 7.33
CA GLN A 7 -14.11 -1.34 7.42
C GLN A 7 -13.88 -0.45 8.66
N GLY A 8 -13.61 0.84 8.43
CA GLY A 8 -13.41 1.85 9.47
C GLY A 8 -12.09 1.72 10.24
N ALA A 9 -11.14 0.91 9.77
CA ALA A 9 -9.87 0.74 10.48
C ALA A 9 -9.04 2.04 10.52
N ASP A 10 -8.41 2.31 11.67
CA ASP A 10 -7.52 3.46 11.84
C ASP A 10 -6.25 3.31 10.98
N ILE A 11 -5.68 2.10 10.92
CA ILE A 11 -4.49 1.78 10.15
C ILE A 11 -4.71 0.47 9.40
N MET A 12 -4.46 0.47 8.09
CA MET A 12 -4.43 -0.73 7.26
C MET A 12 -3.03 -0.96 6.71
N VAL A 13 -2.39 -2.04 7.16
CA VAL A 13 -1.12 -2.53 6.61
C VAL A 13 -1.44 -3.54 5.49
N TYR A 14 -0.97 -3.28 4.27
CA TYR A 14 -1.43 -3.99 3.08
C TYR A 14 -0.30 -4.30 2.09
N ASP A 15 -0.26 -5.52 1.55
CA ASP A 15 0.78 -5.97 0.61
C ASP A 15 0.76 -5.14 -0.67
N ALA A 16 1.92 -4.67 -1.11
CA ALA A 16 2.04 -3.77 -2.25
C ALA A 16 3.34 -4.03 -3.01
N MET A 17 3.62 -5.31 -3.30
CA MET A 17 4.88 -5.74 -3.90
C MET A 17 5.14 -5.10 -5.26
N PHE A 18 4.08 -4.89 -6.06
CA PHE A 18 4.21 -4.46 -7.45
C PHE A 18 3.63 -3.07 -7.68
N THR A 19 4.20 -2.36 -8.64
CA THR A 19 3.53 -1.20 -9.25
C THR A 19 2.42 -1.64 -10.20
N ASP A 20 1.52 -0.72 -10.56
CA ASP A 20 0.47 -0.98 -11.55
C ASP A 20 1.02 -1.36 -12.92
N GLN A 21 2.25 -0.93 -13.25
CA GLN A 21 2.92 -1.27 -14.50
C GLN A 21 3.50 -2.70 -14.48
N GLU A 22 3.95 -3.15 -13.31
CA GLU A 22 4.52 -4.48 -13.12
C GLU A 22 3.44 -5.56 -12.96
N TYR A 23 2.34 -5.21 -12.28
CA TYR A 23 1.29 -6.15 -11.87
C TYR A 23 0.74 -7.08 -12.98
N PRO A 24 0.52 -6.63 -14.24
CA PRO A 24 0.04 -7.51 -15.30
C PRO A 24 0.95 -8.72 -15.57
N ARG A 25 2.24 -8.63 -15.24
CA ARG A 25 3.21 -9.72 -15.41
C ARG A 25 3.18 -10.74 -14.27
N PHE A 26 2.60 -10.37 -13.12
CA PHE A 26 2.61 -11.15 -11.88
C PHE A 26 1.20 -11.53 -11.41
N THR A 27 0.20 -11.39 -12.28
CA THR A 27 -1.17 -11.79 -11.98
C THR A 27 -1.22 -13.26 -11.54
N GLY A 28 -1.85 -13.53 -10.40
CA GLY A 28 -1.96 -14.87 -9.81
C GLY A 28 -0.85 -15.25 -8.84
N TRP A 29 0.16 -14.41 -8.62
CA TRP A 29 1.25 -14.68 -7.68
C TRP A 29 0.87 -14.48 -6.21
N GLY A 30 -0.31 -13.89 -5.94
CA GLY A 30 -0.79 -13.66 -4.58
C GLY A 30 -0.32 -12.34 -3.95
N HIS A 31 0.27 -11.44 -4.74
CA HIS A 31 0.63 -10.08 -4.34
C HIS A 31 -0.31 -9.04 -4.95
N SER A 32 -0.15 -7.79 -4.53
CA SER A 32 -0.99 -6.66 -4.91
C SER A 32 -0.16 -5.40 -5.21
N THR A 33 -0.86 -4.30 -5.48
CA THR A 33 -0.28 -2.97 -5.73
C THR A 33 -0.67 -2.00 -4.63
N TRP A 34 0.12 -0.95 -4.44
CA TRP A 34 -0.25 0.11 -3.50
C TRP A 34 -1.53 0.84 -3.94
N SER A 35 -1.83 0.92 -5.25
CA SER A 35 -3.05 1.57 -5.75
C SER A 35 -4.31 0.78 -5.37
N GLU A 36 -4.23 -0.56 -5.39
CA GLU A 36 -5.30 -1.44 -4.91
C GLU A 36 -5.52 -1.27 -3.40
N ALA A 37 -4.44 -1.07 -2.64
CA ALA A 37 -4.53 -0.72 -1.22
C ALA A 37 -5.33 0.58 -1.01
N LEU A 38 -5.04 1.64 -1.78
CA LEU A 38 -5.77 2.90 -1.70
C LEU A 38 -7.25 2.72 -2.06
N ARG A 39 -7.54 1.97 -3.14
CA ARG A 39 -8.91 1.70 -3.58
C ARG A 39 -9.72 0.99 -2.50
N ILE A 40 -9.15 -0.03 -1.86
CA ILE A 40 -9.80 -0.76 -0.76
C ILE A 40 -10.01 0.17 0.43
N ALA A 41 -9.00 0.97 0.80
CA ALA A 41 -9.06 1.90 1.91
C ALA A 41 -10.15 2.96 1.74
N ASP A 42 -10.32 3.49 0.54
CA ASP A 42 -11.34 4.50 0.24
C ASP A 42 -12.76 3.94 0.35
N ILE A 43 -12.98 2.71 -0.11
CA ILE A 43 -14.27 2.03 0.02
C ILE A 43 -14.55 1.70 1.49
N ALA A 44 -13.54 1.22 2.21
CA ALA A 44 -13.65 0.78 3.60
C ALA A 44 -13.64 1.94 4.62
N GLY A 45 -13.33 3.17 4.21
CA GLY A 45 -13.20 4.30 5.12
C GLY A 45 -12.03 4.19 6.10
N VAL A 46 -10.91 3.61 5.64
CA VAL A 46 -9.66 3.51 6.43
C VAL A 46 -9.02 4.88 6.60
N ARG A 47 -8.42 5.19 7.75
CA ARG A 47 -7.72 6.48 7.95
C ARG A 47 -6.33 6.47 7.31
N THR A 48 -5.44 5.59 7.77
CA THR A 48 -4.04 5.51 7.33
C THR A 48 -3.78 4.23 6.54
N VAL A 49 -3.22 4.36 5.33
CA VAL A 49 -2.82 3.21 4.50
C VAL A 49 -1.32 3.03 4.58
N VAL A 50 -0.88 1.79 4.82
CA VAL A 50 0.51 1.43 5.01
C VAL A 50 0.91 0.31 4.06
N PRO A 51 1.34 0.65 2.82
CA PRO A 51 1.90 -0.34 1.89
C PRO A 51 3.15 -1.00 2.48
N PHE A 52 3.19 -2.34 2.47
CA PHE A 52 4.33 -3.16 2.92
C PHE A 52 4.64 -4.29 1.94
N HIS A 53 5.66 -5.11 2.24
CA HIS A 53 6.04 -6.28 1.44
C HIS A 53 6.49 -5.90 0.02
N HIS A 54 7.31 -4.85 -0.07
CA HIS A 54 7.90 -4.33 -1.30
C HIS A 54 8.74 -5.39 -2.03
N ASP A 55 8.83 -5.32 -3.36
CA ASP A 55 9.73 -6.19 -4.13
C ASP A 55 11.18 -5.97 -3.66
N PRO A 56 11.93 -7.04 -3.30
CA PRO A 56 13.33 -6.94 -2.90
C PRO A 56 14.27 -6.31 -3.96
N ASN A 57 13.84 -6.25 -5.22
CA ASN A 57 14.58 -5.61 -6.31
C ASN A 57 14.31 -4.10 -6.41
N HIS A 58 13.33 -3.56 -5.68
CA HIS A 58 13.08 -2.12 -5.61
C HIS A 58 14.05 -1.45 -4.63
N SER A 59 14.71 -0.38 -5.09
CA SER A 59 15.59 0.42 -4.23
C SER A 59 14.81 1.39 -3.34
N ASP A 60 15.43 1.86 -2.26
CA ASP A 60 14.86 2.93 -1.41
C ASP A 60 14.45 4.18 -2.19
N ALA A 61 15.22 4.56 -3.22
CA ALA A 61 14.92 5.73 -4.04
C ALA A 61 13.65 5.52 -4.85
N PHE A 62 13.47 4.31 -5.39
CA PHE A 62 12.26 3.91 -6.10
C PHE A 62 11.05 3.93 -5.17
N LEU A 63 11.14 3.30 -3.99
CA LEU A 63 10.05 3.25 -3.03
C LEU A 63 9.65 4.63 -2.50
N ARG A 64 10.60 5.57 -2.36
CA ARG A 64 10.29 6.97 -2.02
C ARG A 64 9.51 7.69 -3.13
N GLN A 65 9.79 7.37 -4.40
CA GLN A 65 9.05 7.94 -5.52
C GLN A 65 7.61 7.40 -5.56
N GLU A 66 7.44 6.09 -5.38
CA GLU A 66 6.12 5.46 -5.29
C GLU A 66 5.33 5.98 -4.08
N GLU A 67 5.98 6.14 -2.92
CA GLU A 67 5.35 6.74 -1.74
C GLU A 67 4.87 8.18 -2.01
N ALA A 68 5.68 8.99 -2.69
CA ALA A 68 5.29 10.35 -3.05
C ALA A 68 4.09 10.36 -4.01
N ALA A 69 4.04 9.43 -4.97
CA ALA A 69 2.89 9.27 -5.86
C ALA A 69 1.63 8.84 -5.09
N ALA A 70 1.75 7.86 -4.19
CA ALA A 70 0.65 7.41 -3.36
C ALA A 70 0.14 8.51 -2.40
N GLN A 71 1.04 9.32 -1.82
CA GLN A 71 0.66 10.47 -1.00
C GLN A 71 -0.03 11.57 -1.81
N ALA A 72 0.40 11.81 -3.05
CA ALA A 72 -0.27 12.77 -3.94
C ALA A 72 -1.69 12.32 -4.31
N GLN A 73 -1.90 11.01 -4.49
CA GLN A 73 -3.22 10.45 -4.77
C GLN A 73 -4.10 10.38 -3.51
N ARG A 74 -3.52 9.98 -2.38
CA ARG A 74 -4.20 9.83 -1.10
C ARG A 74 -3.30 10.29 0.06
N PRO A 75 -3.45 11.54 0.51
CA PRO A 75 -2.69 12.07 1.64
C PRO A 75 -2.86 11.20 2.89
N GLY A 76 -1.77 11.01 3.65
CA GLY A 76 -1.75 10.13 4.83
C GLY A 76 -1.38 8.67 4.53
N THR A 77 -0.99 8.36 3.29
CA THR A 77 -0.38 7.07 2.93
C THR A 77 1.09 7.07 3.30
N VAL A 78 1.56 6.01 3.98
CA VAL A 78 2.94 5.89 4.47
C VAL A 78 3.51 4.53 4.07
N PHE A 79 4.58 4.49 3.29
CA PHE A 79 5.21 3.22 2.97
C PHE A 79 5.99 2.69 4.18
N ALA A 80 5.72 1.44 4.56
CA ALA A 80 6.43 0.79 5.64
C ALA A 80 7.91 0.67 5.30
N ARG A 81 8.76 0.97 6.27
CA ARG A 81 10.20 0.76 6.24
C ARG A 81 10.69 0.29 7.61
N GLU A 82 11.89 -0.29 7.67
CA GLU A 82 12.46 -0.73 8.94
C GLU A 82 12.45 0.41 9.98
N GLY A 83 12.05 0.08 11.21
CA GLY A 83 11.96 1.05 12.30
C GLY A 83 10.72 1.97 12.29
N THR A 84 9.79 1.80 11.33
CA THR A 84 8.54 2.56 11.34
C THR A 84 7.72 2.26 12.59
N VAL A 85 7.28 3.30 13.31
CA VAL A 85 6.37 3.21 14.45
C VAL A 85 5.16 4.11 14.18
N LEU A 86 3.95 3.55 14.28
CA LEU A 86 2.69 4.26 14.09
C LEU A 86 1.78 4.04 15.31
N THR A 87 0.93 5.02 15.57
CA THR A 87 -0.11 4.97 16.62
C THR A 87 -1.47 5.20 15.95
N ALA A 88 -2.45 4.37 16.30
CA ALA A 88 -3.82 4.42 15.78
C ALA A 88 -4.67 5.48 16.48
#